data_AF-A0A2A5RJU8-F1
#
_entry.id   AF-A0A2A5RJU8-F1
#
_cell.length_a   1.000
_cell.length_b   1.000
_cell.length_c   1.000
_cell.angle_alpha   90.00
_cell.angle_beta   90.00
_cell.angle_gamma   90.00
#
_symmetry.space_group_name_H-M   'P 1'
#
loop_
_entity.id
_entity.type
_entity.pdbx_description
1 polymer ?
#
loop_
_entity_poly.entity_id
_entity_poly.type
_entity_poly.pdbx_seq_one_letter_code
_entity_poly.pdbx_strand_id
1 'polypeptide(L)'
;MKKITAGRDNLGEFAPDFAHYNDDVLFGEVWANPVLAPHERSLITISALMAQGLFPQLESHFKMGKENGVTKDEIIALITQLAFYTGWPKAWSAFNLAKEIWKED
;
A
#
# COMPACT_ATOMS: atom_id res chain seq x y z
N MET A 1 -14.30 3.16 -4.74
CA MET A 1 -13.47 2.82 -3.56
C MET A 1 -14.26 3.16 -2.30
N LYS A 2 -14.15 2.38 -1.23
CA LYS A 2 -14.77 2.72 0.07
C LYS A 2 -14.13 4.03 0.58
N LYS A 3 -14.93 4.93 1.17
CA LYS A 3 -14.40 6.15 1.79
C LYS A 3 -13.46 5.76 2.95
N ILE A 4 -12.27 6.34 2.97
CA ILE A 4 -11.28 6.16 4.04
C ILE A 4 -11.35 7.37 4.97
N THR A 5 -11.55 7.11 6.25
CA THR A 5 -11.73 8.14 7.31
C THR A 5 -10.72 8.01 8.45
N ALA A 6 -9.71 7.15 8.29
CA ALA A 6 -8.75 6.82 9.34
C ALA A 6 -7.97 8.04 9.85
N GLY A 7 -7.80 9.09 9.03
CA GLY A 7 -7.18 10.34 9.45
C GLY A 7 -8.04 11.03 10.49
N ARG A 8 -9.33 11.28 10.20
CA ARG A 8 -10.25 11.90 11.16
C ARG A 8 -10.50 11.03 12.37
N ASP A 9 -10.70 9.74 12.17
CA ASP A 9 -11.06 8.80 13.26
C ASP A 9 -9.95 8.69 14.31
N ASN A 10 -8.68 8.77 13.90
CA ASN A 10 -7.54 8.60 14.81
C ASN A 10 -6.83 9.90 15.19
N LEU A 11 -6.86 10.92 14.32
CA LEU A 11 -6.04 12.13 14.45
C LEU A 11 -6.85 13.43 14.36
N GLY A 12 -8.19 13.36 14.25
CA GLY A 12 -9.02 14.54 14.00
C GLY A 12 -8.86 15.67 15.02
N GLU A 13 -8.72 15.35 16.31
CA GLU A 13 -8.48 16.37 17.35
C GLU A 13 -7.00 16.74 17.49
N PHE A 14 -6.10 15.77 17.30
CA PHE A 14 -4.67 15.96 17.55
C PHE A 14 -3.93 16.66 16.40
N ALA A 15 -4.29 16.32 15.15
CA ALA A 15 -3.67 16.83 13.94
C ALA A 15 -4.73 17.00 12.83
N PRO A 16 -5.67 17.97 12.98
CA PRO A 16 -6.82 18.14 12.09
C PRO A 16 -6.44 18.36 10.62
N ASP A 17 -5.38 19.13 10.35
CA ASP A 17 -4.92 19.36 8.98
C ASP A 17 -4.39 18.08 8.34
N PHE A 18 -3.64 17.27 9.09
CA PHE A 18 -3.15 15.99 8.60
C PHE A 18 -4.31 15.01 8.33
N ALA A 19 -5.32 14.99 9.22
CA ALA A 19 -6.53 14.21 9.01
C ALA A 19 -7.26 14.63 7.72
N HIS A 20 -7.38 15.93 7.46
CA HIS A 20 -7.93 16.46 6.22
C HIS A 20 -7.12 16.03 4.99
N TYR A 21 -5.79 16.21 4.99
CA TYR A 21 -4.95 15.81 3.87
C TYR A 21 -5.02 14.31 3.58
N ASN A 22 -5.09 13.48 4.63
CA ASN A 22 -5.21 12.04 4.45
C ASN A 22 -6.56 11.65 3.83
N ASP A 23 -7.66 12.09 4.42
CA ASP A 23 -8.98 11.58 4.05
C ASP A 23 -9.52 12.22 2.77
N ASP A 24 -9.36 13.54 2.63
CA ASP A 24 -9.97 14.28 1.54
C ASP A 24 -9.05 14.38 0.32
N VAL A 25 -7.78 14.76 0.54
CA VAL A 25 -6.86 14.98 -0.58
C VAL A 25 -6.25 13.67 -1.06
N LEU A 26 -5.58 12.93 -0.18
CA LEU A 26 -4.91 11.68 -0.56
C LEU A 26 -5.95 10.64 -1.01
N PHE A 27 -6.89 10.26 -0.13
CA PHE A 27 -7.86 9.23 -0.48
C PHE A 27 -9.07 9.72 -1.27
N GLY A 28 -9.57 10.92 -0.97
CA GLY A 28 -10.75 11.50 -1.63
C GLY A 28 -10.48 12.02 -3.04
N GLU A 29 -9.25 12.43 -3.37
CA GLU A 29 -8.89 12.93 -4.71
C GLU A 29 -7.85 12.04 -5.41
N VAL A 30 -6.66 11.87 -4.83
CA VAL A 30 -5.54 11.20 -5.53
C VAL A 30 -5.85 9.72 -5.77
N TRP A 31 -6.30 8.99 -4.76
CA TRP A 31 -6.70 7.57 -4.90
C TRP A 31 -8.03 7.38 -5.63
N ALA A 32 -8.92 8.36 -5.55
CA ALA A 32 -10.20 8.33 -6.24
C ALA A 32 -10.10 8.67 -7.74
N ASN A 33 -8.96 9.20 -8.19
CA ASN A 33 -8.76 9.57 -9.59
C ASN A 33 -8.88 8.33 -10.51
N PRO A 34 -9.83 8.33 -11.46
CA PRO A 34 -10.16 7.16 -12.27
C PRO A 34 -9.19 6.88 -13.42
N VAL A 35 -8.25 7.80 -13.71
CA VAL A 35 -7.30 7.66 -14.83
C VAL A 35 -6.36 6.47 -14.62
N LEU A 36 -6.01 6.16 -13.36
CA LEU A 36 -5.17 5.02 -13.01
C LEU A 36 -5.98 4.09 -12.12
N ALA A 37 -6.07 2.81 -12.50
CA ALA A 37 -6.91 1.86 -11.81
C ALA A 37 -6.42 1.62 -10.36
N PRO A 38 -7.31 1.29 -9.41
CA PRO A 38 -6.92 1.00 -8.03
C PRO A 38 -5.85 -0.09 -7.91
N HIS A 39 -5.91 -1.11 -8.78
CA HIS A 39 -4.91 -2.17 -8.90
C HIS A 39 -3.51 -1.61 -9.21
N GLU A 40 -3.38 -0.85 -10.29
CA GLU A 40 -2.12 -0.26 -10.74
C GLU A 40 -1.55 0.72 -9.70
N ARG A 41 -2.43 1.54 -9.11
CA ARG A 41 -2.06 2.49 -8.05
C ARG A 41 -1.52 1.78 -6.80
N SER A 42 -2.10 0.64 -6.44
CA SER A 42 -1.58 -0.22 -5.36
C SER A 42 -0.19 -0.74 -5.69
N LEU A 43 0.05 -1.28 -6.89
CA LEU A 43 1.38 -1.77 -7.30
C LEU A 43 2.45 -0.68 -7.24
N ILE A 44 2.13 0.53 -7.70
CA ILE A 44 3.05 1.68 -7.66
C ILE A 44 3.37 2.08 -6.21
N THR A 45 2.35 2.16 -5.36
CA THR A 45 2.53 2.57 -3.96
C THR A 45 3.31 1.52 -3.17
N ILE A 46 2.98 0.24 -3.35
CA ILE A 46 3.72 -0.90 -2.79
C ILE A 46 5.20 -0.85 -3.20
N SER A 47 5.47 -0.59 -4.48
CA SER A 47 6.84 -0.47 -4.99
C SER A 47 7.61 0.65 -4.29
N ALA A 48 6.99 1.81 -4.13
CA ALA A 48 7.61 2.96 -3.46
C ALA A 48 7.86 2.72 -1.96
N LEU A 49 6.93 2.06 -1.27
CA LEU A 49 7.06 1.73 0.15
C LEU A 49 8.14 0.66 0.38
N MET A 50 8.17 -0.38 -0.46
CA MET A 50 9.22 -1.40 -0.42
C MET A 50 10.59 -0.78 -0.68
N ALA A 51 10.72 0.08 -1.69
CA ALA A 51 11.98 0.74 -2.03
C ALA A 51 12.54 1.57 -0.86
N GLN A 52 11.66 2.22 -0.09
CA GLN A 52 12.04 3.01 1.09
C GLN A 52 12.23 2.16 2.37
N GLY A 53 11.75 0.91 2.39
CA GLY A 53 11.79 0.06 3.58
C GLY A 53 10.74 0.42 4.64
N LEU A 54 9.61 1.03 4.24
CA LEU A 54 8.53 1.45 5.14
C LEU A 54 7.56 0.28 5.42
N PHE A 55 8.05 -0.76 6.10
CA PHE A 55 7.34 -2.02 6.28
C PHE A 55 5.98 -1.94 6.99
N PRO A 56 5.77 -1.09 8.03
CA PRO A 56 4.45 -0.96 8.65
C PRO A 56 3.38 -0.46 7.67
N GLN A 57 3.73 0.51 6.83
CA GLN A 57 2.84 1.01 5.78
C GLN A 57 2.72 0.00 4.63
N LEU A 58 3.81 -0.70 4.29
CA LEU A 58 3.80 -1.74 3.27
C LEU A 58 2.79 -2.84 3.59
N GLU A 59 2.70 -3.29 4.84
CA GLU A 59 1.70 -4.28 5.25
C GLU A 59 0.26 -3.79 5.00
N SER A 60 -0.02 -2.53 5.36
CA SER A 60 -1.35 -1.93 5.14
C SER A 60 -1.67 -1.82 3.65
N HIS A 61 -0.70 -1.42 2.82
CA HIS A 61 -0.88 -1.31 1.38
C HIS A 61 -0.89 -2.66 0.66
N PHE A 62 -0.30 -3.71 1.22
CA PHE A 62 -0.48 -5.07 0.74
C PHE A 62 -1.94 -5.54 0.93
N LYS A 63 -2.53 -5.31 2.11
CA LYS A 63 -3.95 -5.65 2.36
C LYS A 63 -4.87 -4.89 1.39
N MET A 64 -4.67 -3.59 1.25
CA MET A 64 -5.43 -2.78 0.30
C MET A 64 -5.16 -3.18 -1.16
N GLY A 65 -3.94 -3.59 -1.50
CA GLY A 65 -3.58 -4.15 -2.80
C GLY A 65 -4.39 -5.40 -3.12
N LYS A 66 -4.48 -6.35 -2.18
CA LYS A 66 -5.29 -7.56 -2.30
C LYS A 66 -6.77 -7.24 -2.53
N GLU A 67 -7.33 -6.30 -1.77
CA GLU A 67 -8.72 -5.82 -1.95
C GLU A 67 -8.94 -5.16 -3.31
N ASN A 68 -7.94 -4.45 -3.83
CA ASN A 68 -7.96 -3.85 -5.17
C ASN A 68 -7.66 -4.85 -6.30
N GLY A 69 -7.53 -6.15 -6.00
CA GLY A 69 -7.36 -7.21 -6.98
C GLY A 69 -5.91 -7.57 -7.32
N VAL A 70 -4.92 -7.05 -6.59
CA VAL A 70 -3.52 -7.45 -6.79
C VAL A 70 -3.34 -8.91 -6.37
N THR A 71 -2.84 -9.71 -7.29
CA THR A 71 -2.70 -11.17 -7.13
C THR A 71 -1.43 -11.55 -6.37
N LYS A 72 -1.41 -12.78 -5.84
CA LYS A 72 -0.23 -13.38 -5.22
C LYS A 72 0.96 -13.38 -6.18
N ASP A 73 0.73 -13.75 -7.43
CA ASP A 73 1.77 -13.86 -8.45
C ASP A 73 2.37 -12.49 -8.81
N GLU A 74 1.55 -11.44 -8.90
CA GLU A 74 2.02 -10.08 -9.14
C GLU A 74 2.90 -9.56 -8.00
N ILE A 75 2.54 -9.82 -6.74
CA ILE A 75 3.37 -9.43 -5.59
C ILE A 75 4.68 -10.21 -5.56
N ILE A 76 4.65 -11.50 -5.88
CA ILE A 76 5.88 -12.31 -5.99
C ILE A 76 6.80 -11.72 -7.05
N ALA A 77 6.27 -11.40 -8.24
CA ALA A 77 7.04 -10.81 -9.33
C ALA A 77 7.59 -9.43 -8.96
N LEU A 78 6.77 -8.55 -8.37
CA LEU A 78 7.16 -7.20 -7.95
C LEU A 78 8.28 -7.23 -6.91
N ILE A 79 8.14 -8.02 -5.84
CA ILE A 79 9.16 -8.08 -4.78
C ILE A 79 10.45 -8.68 -5.33
N THR A 80 10.36 -9.72 -6.16
CA THR A 80 11.54 -10.34 -6.80
C THR A 80 12.28 -9.34 -7.69
N GLN A 81 11.55 -8.59 -8.52
CA GLN A 81 12.13 -7.56 -9.37
C GLN A 81 12.82 -6.49 -8.52
N LEU A 82 12.14 -5.94 -7.52
CA LEU A 82 12.67 -4.86 -6.69
C LEU A 82 13.83 -5.29 -5.79
N ALA A 83 14.00 -6.59 -5.51
CA ALA A 83 15.14 -7.09 -4.76
C ALA A 83 16.49 -6.69 -5.41
N PHE A 84 16.54 -6.68 -6.75
CA PHE A 84 17.73 -6.26 -7.51
C PHE A 84 17.97 -4.75 -7.49
N TYR A 85 16.92 -3.93 -7.40
CA TYR A 85 17.02 -2.47 -7.47
C TYR A 85 17.07 -1.78 -6.11
N THR A 86 16.53 -2.43 -5.07
CA THR A 86 16.28 -1.81 -3.76
C THR A 86 16.94 -2.54 -2.60
N GLY A 87 17.48 -3.75 -2.85
CA GLY A 87 18.28 -4.54 -1.93
C GLY A 87 17.60 -5.82 -1.43
N TRP A 88 18.37 -6.91 -1.38
CA TRP A 88 17.91 -8.23 -0.93
C TRP A 88 17.31 -8.26 0.49
N PRO A 89 17.84 -7.55 1.50
CA PRO A 89 17.26 -7.54 2.84
C PRO A 89 15.82 -7.02 2.86
N LYS A 90 15.50 -6.01 2.05
CA LYS A 90 14.14 -5.46 1.97
C LYS A 90 13.16 -6.46 1.36
N ALA A 91 13.61 -7.23 0.37
CA ALA A 91 12.81 -8.30 -0.22
C ALA A 91 12.50 -9.41 0.79
N TRP A 92 13.45 -9.83 1.62
CA TRP A 92 13.19 -10.80 2.70
C TRP A 92 12.13 -10.31 3.67
N SER A 93 12.23 -9.06 4.14
CA SER A 93 11.23 -8.45 5.01
C SER A 93 9.86 -8.34 4.32
N ALA A 94 9.82 -7.93 3.06
CA ALA A 94 8.58 -7.81 2.29
C ALA A 94 7.90 -9.17 2.06
N PHE A 95 8.65 -10.20 1.69
CA PHE A 95 8.11 -11.55 1.47
C PHE A 95 7.51 -12.16 2.74
N ASN A 96 8.12 -11.91 3.91
CA ASN A 96 7.55 -12.37 5.18
C ASN A 96 6.16 -11.78 5.42
N LEU A 97 5.94 -10.50 5.11
CA LEU A 97 4.63 -9.87 5.20
C LEU A 97 3.67 -10.38 4.12
N ALA A 98 4.13 -10.47 2.86
CA ALA A 98 3.31 -10.92 1.75
C ALA A 98 2.79 -12.36 1.96
N LYS A 99 3.62 -13.25 2.52
CA LYS A 99 3.23 -14.62 2.87
C LYS A 99 2.05 -14.67 3.83
N GLU A 100 1.98 -13.75 4.79
CA GLU A 100 0.88 -13.70 5.76
C GLU A 100 -0.43 -13.19 5.14
N ILE A 101 -0.34 -12.26 4.19
CA ILE A 101 -1.50 -11.61 3.57
C ILE A 101 -2.11 -12.45 2.44
N TRP A 102 -1.28 -13.13 1.66
CA TRP A 102 -1.69 -14.05 0.58
C TRP A 102 -1.52 -15.52 0.98
N LYS A 103 -1.73 -15.86 2.26
CA LYS A 103 -1.93 -17.26 2.64
C LYS A 103 -3.03 -17.85 1.77
N GLU A 104 -2.74 -19.04 1.24
CA GLU A 104 -3.73 -19.86 0.54
C GLU A 104 -4.87 -20.17 1.52
N ASP A 105 -6.11 -20.06 1.05
CA ASP A 105 -7.19 -20.89 1.58
C ASP A 105 -7.01 -22.32 1.08
#